data_AF-F6FHF4-F1
#
_entry.id   AF-F6FHF4-F1
#
_cell.length_a   1.000
_cell.length_b   1.000
_cell.length_c   1.000
_cell.angle_alpha   90.00
_cell.angle_beta   90.00
_cell.angle_gamma   90.00
#
_symmetry.space_group_name_H-M   'P 1'
#
loop_
_entity.id
_entity.type
_entity.pdbx_description
1 polymer ?
#
loop_
_entity_poly.entity_id
_entity_poly.type
_entity_poly.pdbx_seq_one_letter_code
_entity_poly.pdbx_strand_id
1 'polypeptide(L)'
;MTSIRQIFDPRNKFQIWLDMEKLAIDFFYQQGKLSDWVYSKIKENLNIDPFEIFQGIDVSRQDYETFIKVLFNKMRFVERDWVDYAFSPSNLSDLSNAIMVRSANDYLISKIEKFKTLLKETSIKNQSKIQVGRTHGVHAEPTSFGHRFCIYYDDLHFLLNELLHLRPRLESLSVNYKGLSNPSASFGLQSYMAIKTKLNKSINPYSSKIPYARYISILHGMCNVIYRIGKDLELLNQVSEVTIEEQLLEEVSSLYESLSEYSFSSSFSHFADNRNINFSYMEKVLMNSAHTLDLMLELMECILDNLVVNTESLSENLSLTRGNIYSQTVLHYLIDRVEDKTRQEISKDLKKMSVAVSENENLNLKDKLAESKYKAFFNSGELNELFDPHYHTRNMDAIYGRVFFKVTQKATDLCEEEEINRILDGLSEQLNEKYDSGVCLVVPSREAVLFSAKLLEKFKCSSWVLYLHSYESSIPKDDPRIKDMSVLIFDYLVNHQSNVGDLVRRLKKAGASDVSACSLFKLNTVKNDQLDYFGMEVSENRSIED
;
A
#
# COMPACT_ATOMS: atom_id res chain seq x y z
N MET A 1 17.37 8.63 -4.21
CA MET A 1 16.63 7.45 -4.71
C MET A 1 16.79 7.41 -6.22
N THR A 2 16.92 6.23 -6.79
CA THR A 2 16.97 6.01 -8.26
C THR A 2 15.60 6.37 -8.86
N SER A 3 15.55 7.20 -9.89
CA SER A 3 14.27 7.60 -10.52
C SER A 3 13.68 6.47 -11.37
N ILE A 4 12.38 6.52 -11.68
CA ILE A 4 11.73 5.54 -12.57
C ILE A 4 12.45 5.43 -13.91
N ARG A 5 12.90 6.55 -14.47
CA ARG A 5 13.67 6.57 -15.72
C ARG A 5 15.00 5.82 -15.63
N GLN A 6 15.69 5.92 -14.50
CA GLN A 6 16.94 5.17 -14.27
C GLN A 6 16.68 3.67 -14.05
N ILE A 7 15.57 3.33 -13.39
CA ILE A 7 15.17 1.93 -13.14
C ILE A 7 14.90 1.19 -14.45
N PHE A 8 14.18 1.81 -15.38
CA PHE A 8 13.84 1.21 -16.68
C PHE A 8 14.84 1.56 -17.79
N ASP A 9 15.99 2.13 -17.47
CA ASP A 9 17.04 2.38 -18.46
C ASP A 9 17.53 1.04 -19.03
N PRO A 10 17.67 0.88 -20.37
CA PRO A 10 18.17 -0.35 -20.97
C PRO A 10 19.53 -0.80 -20.43
N ARG A 11 20.39 0.13 -20.00
CA ARG A 11 21.67 -0.18 -19.36
C ARG A 11 21.49 -0.84 -18.00
N ASN A 12 20.48 -0.43 -17.23
CA ASN A 12 20.17 -1.07 -15.95
C ASN A 12 19.71 -2.52 -16.15
N LYS A 13 18.94 -2.81 -17.20
CA LYS A 13 18.58 -4.18 -17.58
C LYS A 13 19.83 -5.06 -17.79
N PHE A 14 20.82 -4.59 -18.56
CA PHE A 14 22.07 -5.34 -18.76
C PHE A 14 22.92 -5.46 -17.50
N GLN A 15 22.93 -4.43 -16.64
CA GLN A 15 23.57 -4.52 -15.33
C GLN A 15 22.95 -5.65 -14.50
N ILE A 16 21.61 -5.73 -14.45
CA ILE A 16 20.92 -6.80 -13.74
C ILE A 16 21.28 -8.17 -14.32
N TRP A 17 21.35 -8.30 -15.65
CA TRP A 17 21.74 -9.57 -16.29
C TRP A 17 23.16 -10.00 -15.92
N LEU A 18 24.13 -9.08 -15.95
CA LEU A 18 25.49 -9.34 -15.48
C LEU A 18 25.51 -9.78 -14.01
N ASP A 19 24.69 -9.16 -13.18
CA ASP A 19 24.61 -9.50 -11.75
C ASP A 19 23.94 -10.86 -11.52
N MET A 20 22.95 -11.25 -12.33
CA MET A 20 22.35 -12.59 -12.25
C MET A 20 23.34 -13.68 -12.66
N GLU A 21 24.12 -13.46 -13.74
CA GLU A 21 25.21 -14.36 -14.14
C GLU A 21 26.25 -14.49 -13.01
N LYS A 22 26.67 -13.37 -12.41
CA LYS A 22 27.60 -13.40 -11.25
C LYS A 22 27.04 -14.22 -10.10
N LEU A 23 25.75 -14.10 -9.78
CA LEU A 23 25.10 -14.89 -8.71
C LEU A 23 25.07 -16.39 -9.05
N ALA A 24 24.80 -16.76 -10.30
CA ALA A 24 24.84 -18.16 -10.73
C ALA A 24 26.25 -18.74 -10.60
N ILE A 25 27.27 -17.99 -11.00
CA ILE A 25 28.68 -18.38 -10.87
C ILE A 25 29.09 -18.52 -9.41
N ASP A 26 28.68 -17.58 -8.53
CA ASP A 26 28.92 -17.69 -7.09
C ASP A 26 28.28 -18.95 -6.50
N PHE A 27 27.07 -19.30 -6.94
CA PHE A 27 26.39 -20.52 -6.53
C PHE A 27 27.13 -21.78 -6.99
N PHE A 28 27.54 -21.86 -8.27
CA PHE A 28 28.27 -23.04 -8.77
C PHE A 28 29.63 -23.22 -8.10
N TYR A 29 30.32 -22.13 -7.78
CA TYR A 29 31.55 -22.18 -7.01
C TYR A 29 31.33 -22.73 -5.60
N GLN A 30 30.29 -22.27 -4.88
CA GLN A 30 29.92 -22.79 -3.55
C GLN A 30 29.53 -24.28 -3.58
N GLN A 31 29.02 -24.77 -4.71
CA GLN A 31 28.72 -26.19 -4.93
C GLN A 31 29.96 -27.03 -5.31
N GLY A 32 31.15 -26.43 -5.35
CA GLY A 32 32.41 -27.10 -5.73
C GLY A 32 32.52 -27.44 -7.22
N LYS A 33 31.70 -26.82 -8.09
CA LYS A 33 31.71 -27.10 -9.54
C LYS A 33 32.77 -26.35 -10.32
N LEU A 34 33.33 -25.28 -9.75
CA LEU A 34 34.32 -24.41 -10.37
C LEU A 34 35.63 -24.44 -9.56
N SER A 35 36.78 -24.45 -10.25
CA SER A 35 38.07 -24.22 -9.59
C SER A 35 38.25 -22.73 -9.26
N ASP A 36 39.11 -22.42 -8.29
CA ASP A 36 39.41 -21.03 -7.87
C ASP A 36 39.86 -20.15 -9.04
N TRP A 37 40.66 -20.73 -9.95
CA TRP A 37 41.14 -20.05 -11.15
C TRP A 37 39.99 -19.71 -12.11
N VAL A 38 39.11 -20.69 -12.41
CA VAL A 38 37.95 -20.48 -13.30
C VAL A 38 37.00 -19.46 -12.70
N TYR A 39 36.66 -19.59 -11.42
CA TYR A 39 35.78 -18.67 -10.71
C TYR A 39 36.31 -17.22 -10.78
N SER A 40 37.58 -17.02 -10.42
CA SER A 40 38.21 -15.70 -10.43
C SER A 40 38.24 -15.10 -11.84
N LYS A 41 38.57 -15.91 -12.86
CA LYS A 41 38.62 -15.45 -14.25
C LYS A 41 37.25 -15.10 -14.82
N ILE A 42 36.19 -15.85 -14.47
CA ILE A 42 34.84 -15.50 -14.89
C ILE A 42 34.40 -14.19 -14.22
N LYS A 43 34.61 -14.03 -12.91
CA LYS A 43 34.22 -12.81 -12.17
C LYS A 43 34.92 -11.56 -12.70
N GLU A 44 36.21 -11.65 -13.02
CA GLU A 44 36.97 -10.57 -13.65
C GLU A 44 36.35 -10.16 -14.99
N ASN A 45 36.03 -11.12 -15.85
CA ASN A 45 35.49 -10.86 -17.19
C ASN A 45 34.00 -10.47 -17.21
N LEU A 46 33.25 -10.74 -16.14
CA LEU A 46 31.86 -10.26 -15.95
C LEU A 46 31.78 -8.79 -15.50
N ASN A 47 32.93 -8.13 -15.26
CA ASN A 47 32.99 -6.71 -14.99
C ASN A 47 32.95 -5.90 -16.30
N ILE A 48 31.80 -5.90 -16.96
CA ILE A 48 31.56 -5.22 -18.24
C ILE A 48 30.72 -3.98 -17.97
N ASP A 49 31.08 -2.84 -18.57
CA ASP A 49 30.20 -1.66 -18.57
C ASP A 49 28.93 -1.98 -19.38
N PRO A 50 27.73 -1.90 -18.79
CA PRO A 50 26.47 -2.10 -19.50
C PRO A 50 26.31 -1.27 -20.78
N PHE A 51 27.00 -0.12 -20.85
CA PHE A 51 27.03 0.72 -22.04
C PHE A 51 27.69 0.04 -23.24
N GLU A 52 28.72 -0.78 -23.04
CA GLU A 52 29.35 -1.55 -24.12
C GLU A 52 28.36 -2.54 -24.75
N ILE A 53 27.50 -3.15 -23.93
CA ILE A 53 26.47 -4.08 -24.38
C ILE A 53 25.40 -3.31 -25.16
N PHE A 54 24.94 -2.18 -24.60
CA PHE A 54 23.95 -1.32 -25.22
C PHE A 54 24.39 -0.79 -26.60
N GLN A 55 25.64 -0.37 -26.76
CA GLN A 55 26.18 0.07 -28.06
C GLN A 55 26.19 -1.03 -29.13
N GLY A 56 26.24 -2.30 -28.72
CA GLY A 56 26.30 -3.44 -29.64
C GLY A 56 24.94 -3.81 -30.24
N ILE A 57 23.84 -3.24 -29.75
CA ILE A 57 22.47 -3.53 -30.18
C ILE A 57 22.23 -2.79 -31.50
N ASP A 58 21.82 -3.54 -32.51
CA ASP A 58 21.37 -3.01 -33.81
C ASP A 58 19.94 -3.50 -34.06
N VAL A 59 19.21 -2.83 -34.95
CA VAL A 59 17.81 -3.11 -35.34
C VAL A 59 17.62 -4.58 -35.76
N SER A 60 18.68 -5.23 -36.23
CA SER A 60 18.69 -6.63 -36.68
C SER A 60 18.94 -7.67 -35.58
N ARG A 61 19.41 -7.28 -34.38
CA ARG A 61 19.83 -8.21 -33.31
C ARG A 61 18.94 -8.15 -32.09
N GLN A 62 18.68 -9.31 -31.49
CA GLN A 62 17.98 -9.39 -30.21
C GLN A 62 18.93 -9.03 -29.05
N ASP A 63 18.41 -8.34 -28.01
CA ASP A 63 19.17 -7.89 -26.82
C ASP A 63 20.11 -8.97 -26.25
N TYR A 64 19.59 -10.20 -26.14
CA TYR A 64 20.30 -11.35 -25.59
C TYR A 64 21.47 -11.83 -26.45
N GLU A 65 21.31 -11.86 -27.77
CA GLU A 65 22.40 -12.27 -28.68
C GLU A 65 23.58 -11.30 -28.59
N THR A 66 23.29 -10.00 -28.52
CA THR A 66 24.30 -8.96 -28.31
C THR A 66 24.97 -9.12 -26.95
N PHE A 67 24.20 -9.33 -25.89
CA PHE A 67 24.72 -9.59 -24.54
C PHE A 67 25.74 -10.73 -24.55
N ILE A 68 25.35 -11.92 -25.01
CA ILE A 68 26.22 -13.11 -25.05
C ILE A 68 27.45 -12.88 -25.93
N LYS A 69 27.29 -12.24 -27.10
CA LYS A 69 28.41 -11.90 -27.99
C LYS A 69 29.44 -11.02 -27.31
N VAL A 70 29.01 -9.99 -26.58
CA VAL A 70 29.92 -9.09 -25.85
C VAL A 70 30.64 -9.83 -24.73
N LEU A 71 29.92 -10.66 -23.95
CA LEU A 71 30.52 -11.48 -22.89
C LEU A 71 31.58 -12.44 -23.43
N PHE A 72 31.25 -13.25 -24.44
CA PHE A 72 32.16 -14.27 -24.97
C PHE A 72 33.32 -13.71 -25.80
N ASN A 73 33.22 -12.48 -26.32
CA ASN A 73 34.37 -11.80 -26.93
C ASN A 73 35.46 -11.47 -25.89
N LYS A 74 35.07 -11.18 -24.64
CA LYS A 74 35.99 -10.90 -23.53
C LYS A 74 36.53 -12.18 -22.87
N MET A 75 35.80 -13.29 -22.93
CA MET A 75 36.18 -14.57 -22.31
C MET A 75 36.77 -15.54 -23.33
N ARG A 76 38.11 -15.64 -23.43
CA ARG A 76 38.81 -16.57 -24.35
C ARG A 76 39.44 -17.78 -23.63
N PHE A 77 38.62 -18.56 -22.92
CA PHE A 77 39.02 -19.84 -22.29
C PHE A 77 37.84 -20.83 -22.34
N VAL A 78 38.12 -22.14 -22.25
CA VAL A 78 37.13 -23.20 -22.53
C VAL A 78 36.05 -23.26 -21.45
N GLU A 79 36.43 -23.14 -20.19
CA GLU A 79 35.51 -23.20 -19.04
C GLU A 79 34.62 -21.95 -18.89
N ARG A 80 34.59 -21.05 -19.89
CA ARG A 80 33.67 -19.91 -19.95
C ARG A 80 32.21 -20.36 -20.08
N ASP A 81 31.97 -21.59 -20.53
CA ASP A 81 30.63 -22.15 -20.77
C ASP A 81 29.75 -22.29 -19.51
N TRP A 82 30.34 -22.05 -18.33
CA TRP A 82 29.59 -21.87 -17.08
C TRP A 82 28.81 -20.56 -17.02
N VAL A 83 29.21 -19.55 -17.78
CA VAL A 83 28.43 -18.34 -18.04
C VAL A 83 27.34 -18.68 -19.03
N ASP A 84 26.16 -18.08 -18.87
CA ASP A 84 24.94 -18.39 -19.65
C ASP A 84 24.38 -19.80 -19.38
N TYR A 85 25.01 -20.63 -18.54
CA TYR A 85 24.54 -21.97 -18.23
C TYR A 85 23.17 -21.99 -17.51
N ALA A 86 22.93 -21.00 -16.65
CA ALA A 86 21.80 -20.99 -15.72
C ALA A 86 20.48 -20.54 -16.35
N PHE A 87 20.51 -19.65 -17.34
CA PHE A 87 19.33 -18.91 -17.77
C PHE A 87 19.04 -19.06 -19.26
N SER A 88 17.77 -19.10 -19.59
CA SER A 88 17.28 -18.83 -20.94
C SER A 88 17.11 -17.31 -21.16
N PRO A 89 17.04 -16.83 -22.43
CA PRO A 89 16.82 -15.41 -22.72
C PRO A 89 15.56 -14.83 -22.04
N SER A 90 14.48 -15.61 -22.01
CA SER A 90 13.23 -15.22 -21.36
C SER A 90 13.35 -15.23 -19.83
N ASN A 91 14.11 -16.15 -19.24
CA ASN A 91 14.40 -16.13 -17.81
C ASN A 91 15.15 -14.88 -17.38
N LEU A 92 16.24 -14.51 -18.08
CA LEU A 92 16.96 -13.27 -17.76
C LEU A 92 16.06 -12.04 -17.88
N SER A 93 15.24 -11.99 -18.92
CA SER A 93 14.28 -10.89 -19.11
C SER A 93 13.27 -10.82 -17.95
N ASP A 94 12.70 -11.96 -17.55
CA ASP A 94 11.74 -12.04 -16.45
C ASP A 94 12.34 -11.69 -15.10
N LEU A 95 13.56 -12.14 -14.83
CA LEU A 95 14.32 -11.78 -13.63
C LEU A 95 14.59 -10.28 -13.60
N SER A 96 15.04 -9.69 -14.71
CA SER A 96 15.25 -8.25 -14.78
C SER A 96 13.98 -7.47 -14.58
N ASN A 97 12.86 -7.91 -15.15
CA ASN A 97 11.57 -7.25 -14.99
C ASN A 97 11.08 -7.31 -13.54
N ALA A 98 11.20 -8.45 -12.86
CA ALA A 98 10.82 -8.57 -11.45
C ALA A 98 11.67 -7.65 -10.55
N ILE A 99 12.98 -7.53 -10.81
CA ILE A 99 13.88 -6.64 -10.06
C ILE A 99 13.57 -5.17 -10.33
N MET A 100 13.38 -4.78 -11.60
CA MET A 100 13.04 -3.42 -11.99
C MET A 100 11.67 -3.02 -11.42
N VAL A 101 10.66 -3.88 -11.53
CA VAL A 101 9.31 -3.62 -11.00
C VAL A 101 9.32 -3.50 -9.48
N ARG A 102 10.04 -4.36 -8.74
CA ARG A 102 10.19 -4.15 -7.30
C ARG A 102 10.81 -2.79 -6.98
N SER A 103 11.88 -2.44 -7.69
CA SER A 103 12.57 -1.16 -7.48
C SER A 103 11.65 0.02 -7.77
N ALA A 104 10.82 -0.09 -8.82
CA ALA A 104 9.79 0.90 -9.16
C ALA A 104 8.70 0.95 -8.08
N ASN A 105 8.23 -0.19 -7.56
CA ASN A 105 7.25 -0.26 -6.50
C ASN A 105 7.75 0.40 -5.22
N ASP A 106 8.98 0.11 -4.79
CA ASP A 106 9.56 0.71 -3.58
C ASP A 106 9.60 2.24 -3.70
N TYR A 107 9.91 2.76 -4.89
CA TYR A 107 9.91 4.19 -5.17
C TYR A 107 8.48 4.78 -5.24
N LEU A 108 7.58 4.18 -6.03
CA LEU A 108 6.21 4.66 -6.25
C LEU A 108 5.39 4.61 -4.96
N ILE A 109 5.50 3.55 -4.16
CA ILE A 109 4.78 3.43 -2.89
C ILE A 109 5.16 4.58 -1.96
N SER A 110 6.45 4.93 -1.89
CA SER A 110 6.87 6.08 -1.10
C SER A 110 6.29 7.40 -1.59
N LYS A 111 6.17 7.60 -2.91
CA LYS A 111 5.55 8.79 -3.51
C LYS A 111 4.04 8.83 -3.25
N ILE A 112 3.34 7.72 -3.47
CA ILE A 112 1.89 7.60 -3.24
C ILE A 112 1.56 7.87 -1.76
N GLU A 113 2.35 7.36 -0.81
CA GLU A 113 2.12 7.63 0.62
C GLU A 113 2.31 9.11 0.98
N LYS A 114 3.29 9.79 0.37
CA LYS A 114 3.45 11.25 0.52
C LYS A 114 2.26 11.99 -0.06
N PHE A 115 1.84 11.64 -1.26
CA PHE A 115 0.67 12.26 -1.90
C PHE A 115 -0.63 12.02 -1.12
N LYS A 116 -0.83 10.81 -0.59
CA LYS A 116 -1.93 10.50 0.34
C LYS A 116 -1.88 11.40 1.58
N THR A 117 -0.69 11.62 2.15
CA THR A 117 -0.53 12.53 3.29
C THR A 117 -0.94 13.95 2.91
N LEU A 118 -0.51 14.45 1.75
CA LEU A 118 -0.91 15.76 1.23
C LEU A 118 -2.44 15.86 1.02
N LEU A 119 -3.08 14.82 0.49
CA LEU A 119 -4.55 14.76 0.36
C LEU A 119 -5.25 14.81 1.72
N LYS A 120 -4.75 14.08 2.71
CA LYS A 120 -5.28 14.09 4.08
C LYS A 120 -5.16 15.49 4.70
N GLU A 121 -4.00 16.11 4.60
CA GLU A 121 -3.76 17.47 5.10
C GLU A 121 -4.66 18.50 4.40
N THR A 122 -4.76 18.42 3.08
CA THR A 122 -5.64 19.28 2.26
C THR A 122 -7.12 19.07 2.65
N SER A 123 -7.52 17.82 2.90
CA SER A 123 -8.87 17.48 3.34
C SER A 123 -9.19 18.12 4.69
N ILE A 124 -8.36 17.88 5.71
CA ILE A 124 -8.54 18.38 7.09
C ILE A 124 -8.52 19.92 7.10
N LYS A 125 -7.56 20.56 6.43
CA LYS A 125 -7.45 22.02 6.32
C LYS A 125 -8.73 22.68 5.80
N ASN A 126 -9.47 21.98 4.95
CA ASN A 126 -10.68 22.50 4.31
C ASN A 126 -11.97 21.81 4.81
N GLN A 127 -11.91 21.05 5.90
CA GLN A 127 -13.05 20.28 6.41
C GLN A 127 -14.25 21.15 6.80
N SER A 128 -14.00 22.30 7.44
CA SER A 128 -15.05 23.21 7.91
C SER A 128 -15.61 24.13 6.82
N LYS A 129 -15.00 24.16 5.63
CA LYS A 129 -15.44 25.02 4.52
C LYS A 129 -16.64 24.37 3.85
N ILE A 130 -17.81 24.98 4.02
CA ILE A 130 -19.05 24.51 3.40
C ILE A 130 -19.08 24.90 1.93
N GLN A 131 -19.51 23.98 1.09
CA GLN A 131 -19.66 24.15 -0.35
C GLN A 131 -21.00 23.58 -0.79
N VAL A 132 -21.57 24.11 -1.88
CA VAL A 132 -22.73 23.49 -2.51
C VAL A 132 -22.33 22.17 -3.19
N GLY A 133 -23.01 21.08 -2.85
CA GLY A 133 -22.85 19.82 -3.56
C GLY A 133 -23.40 19.93 -4.98
N ARG A 134 -22.90 19.10 -5.90
CA ARG A 134 -23.36 19.11 -7.30
C ARG A 134 -23.57 17.68 -7.80
N THR A 135 -24.72 17.44 -8.42
CA THR A 135 -25.06 16.16 -9.08
C THR A 135 -25.48 16.44 -10.52
N HIS A 136 -24.88 15.76 -11.49
CA HIS A 136 -25.05 16.07 -12.93
C HIS A 136 -24.76 17.55 -13.26
N GLY A 137 -23.83 18.18 -12.54
CA GLY A 137 -23.49 19.60 -12.69
C GLY A 137 -24.50 20.59 -12.09
N VAL A 138 -25.61 20.11 -11.50
CA VAL A 138 -26.65 20.95 -10.89
C VAL A 138 -26.47 20.99 -9.38
N HIS A 139 -26.76 22.15 -8.76
CA HIS A 139 -26.72 22.31 -7.31
C HIS A 139 -27.61 21.29 -6.58
N ALA A 140 -27.01 20.65 -5.59
CA ALA A 140 -27.60 19.66 -4.70
C ALA A 140 -27.40 20.11 -3.24
N GLU A 141 -27.50 19.18 -2.30
CA GLU A 141 -27.34 19.48 -0.88
C GLU A 141 -25.92 19.99 -0.54
N PRO A 142 -25.76 20.88 0.46
CA PRO A 142 -24.45 21.32 0.93
C PRO A 142 -23.56 20.14 1.37
N THR A 143 -22.25 20.32 1.23
CA THR A 143 -21.20 19.39 1.67
C THR A 143 -20.00 20.16 2.21
N SER A 144 -19.02 19.46 2.75
CA SER A 144 -17.71 20.01 3.06
C SER A 144 -16.83 20.03 1.80
N PHE A 145 -16.13 21.13 1.55
CA PHE A 145 -15.12 21.24 0.48
C PHE A 145 -14.03 20.19 0.66
N GLY A 146 -13.54 20.01 1.89
CA GLY A 146 -12.48 19.05 2.21
C GLY A 146 -12.86 17.58 1.96
N HIS A 147 -14.16 17.26 1.97
CA HIS A 147 -14.65 15.87 1.86
C HIS A 147 -14.22 15.19 0.55
N ARG A 148 -14.06 15.92 -0.56
CA ARG A 148 -13.59 15.35 -1.83
C ARG A 148 -12.19 14.72 -1.71
N PHE A 149 -11.28 15.39 -1.01
CA PHE A 149 -9.92 14.91 -0.81
C PHE A 149 -9.87 13.69 0.11
N CYS A 150 -10.81 13.60 1.05
CA CYS A 150 -11.02 12.39 1.86
C CYS A 150 -11.41 11.19 1.00
N ILE A 151 -12.27 11.40 -0.01
CA ILE A 151 -12.67 10.33 -0.94
C ILE A 151 -11.48 9.90 -1.83
N TYR A 152 -10.73 10.86 -2.39
CA TYR A 152 -9.56 10.53 -3.21
C TYR A 152 -8.46 9.82 -2.42
N TYR A 153 -8.27 10.19 -1.15
CA TYR A 153 -7.38 9.47 -0.25
C TYR A 153 -7.80 8.01 -0.10
N ASP A 154 -9.08 7.74 0.13
CA ASP A 154 -9.60 6.38 0.32
C ASP A 154 -9.46 5.55 -0.96
N ASP A 155 -9.79 6.12 -2.13
CA ASP A 155 -9.59 5.49 -3.45
C ASP A 155 -8.12 5.09 -3.67
N LEU A 156 -7.18 6.00 -3.38
CA LEU A 156 -5.74 5.70 -3.49
C LEU A 156 -5.26 4.70 -2.44
N HIS A 157 -5.77 4.78 -1.21
CA HIS A 157 -5.42 3.83 -0.16
C HIS A 157 -5.86 2.41 -0.53
N PHE A 158 -7.07 2.25 -1.08
CA PHE A 158 -7.56 0.98 -1.59
C PHE A 158 -6.65 0.42 -2.68
N LEU A 159 -6.34 1.22 -3.72
CA LEU A 159 -5.47 0.79 -4.82
C LEU A 159 -4.04 0.46 -4.36
N LEU A 160 -3.52 1.20 -3.39
CA LEU A 160 -2.23 0.91 -2.79
C LEU A 160 -2.23 -0.42 -2.04
N ASN A 161 -3.30 -0.71 -1.30
CA ASN A 161 -3.46 -2.02 -0.66
C ASN A 161 -3.52 -3.14 -1.70
N GLU A 162 -4.25 -2.97 -2.81
CA GLU A 162 -4.24 -3.94 -3.91
C GLU A 162 -2.84 -4.17 -4.48
N LEU A 163 -2.06 -3.10 -4.67
CA LEU A 163 -0.67 -3.21 -5.10
C LEU A 163 0.15 -4.05 -4.12
N LEU A 164 0.09 -3.72 -2.81
CA LEU A 164 0.81 -4.43 -1.76
C LEU A 164 0.49 -5.92 -1.73
N HIS A 165 -0.78 -6.31 -1.90
CA HIS A 165 -1.20 -7.71 -1.97
C HIS A 165 -0.70 -8.41 -3.25
N LEU A 166 -0.53 -7.68 -4.35
CA LEU A 166 -0.02 -8.21 -5.61
C LEU A 166 1.50 -8.41 -5.60
N ARG A 167 2.24 -7.61 -4.80
CA ARG A 167 3.72 -7.60 -4.77
C ARG A 167 4.34 -9.00 -4.66
N PRO A 168 3.90 -9.92 -3.78
CA PRO A 168 4.55 -11.23 -3.67
C PRO A 168 4.51 -12.07 -4.95
N ARG A 169 3.45 -11.94 -5.74
CA ARG A 169 3.29 -12.64 -7.02
C ARG A 169 4.04 -11.94 -8.16
N LEU A 170 4.05 -10.62 -8.14
CA LEU A 170 4.71 -9.79 -9.15
C LEU A 170 6.24 -9.81 -9.00
N GLU A 171 6.72 -9.70 -7.76
CA GLU A 171 8.13 -9.66 -7.35
C GLU A 171 8.63 -11.06 -7.06
N SER A 172 8.41 -11.97 -8.01
CA SER A 172 8.80 -13.36 -7.91
C SER A 172 9.76 -13.76 -9.02
N LEU A 173 10.65 -14.69 -8.70
CA LEU A 173 11.59 -15.28 -9.64
C LEU A 173 11.32 -16.76 -9.87
N SER A 174 11.61 -17.20 -11.09
CA SER A 174 11.75 -18.59 -11.47
C SER A 174 13.10 -18.77 -12.14
N VAL A 175 13.77 -19.88 -11.86
CA VAL A 175 15.00 -20.28 -12.56
C VAL A 175 14.73 -21.62 -13.20
N ASN A 176 14.92 -21.71 -14.52
CA ASN A 176 14.89 -22.97 -15.25
C ASN A 176 16.17 -23.07 -16.11
N TYR A 177 17.12 -23.92 -15.70
CA TYR A 177 18.38 -24.15 -16.42
C TYR A 177 18.14 -24.29 -17.95
N LYS A 178 18.39 -23.22 -18.71
CA LYS A 178 18.08 -23.10 -20.15
C LYS A 178 16.73 -23.73 -20.59
N GLY A 179 15.66 -23.55 -19.81
CA GLY A 179 14.34 -24.06 -20.18
C GLY A 179 14.08 -25.53 -19.83
N LEU A 180 14.88 -26.14 -18.96
CA LEU A 180 14.53 -27.43 -18.35
C LEU A 180 13.18 -27.31 -17.63
N SER A 181 12.25 -28.21 -17.97
CA SER A 181 10.90 -28.23 -17.40
C SER A 181 10.83 -28.83 -15.99
N ASN A 182 11.96 -29.34 -15.46
CA ASN A 182 12.03 -29.94 -14.12
C ASN A 182 12.40 -28.88 -13.06
N PRO A 183 11.45 -28.33 -12.30
CA PRO A 183 11.73 -27.32 -11.27
C PRO A 183 12.60 -27.85 -10.12
N SER A 184 12.67 -29.17 -9.92
CA SER A 184 13.52 -29.78 -8.88
C SER A 184 15.01 -29.59 -9.16
N ALA A 185 15.40 -29.49 -10.43
CA ALA A 185 16.80 -29.35 -10.80
C ALA A 185 17.36 -27.99 -10.37
N SER A 186 16.57 -26.92 -10.49
CA SER A 186 16.98 -25.53 -10.23
C SER A 186 16.63 -25.00 -8.84
N PHE A 187 15.98 -25.81 -7.99
CA PHE A 187 15.48 -25.38 -6.68
C PHE A 187 16.54 -24.72 -5.77
N GLY A 188 17.76 -25.28 -5.75
CA GLY A 188 18.86 -24.73 -4.96
C GLY A 188 19.32 -23.35 -5.44
N LEU A 189 19.51 -23.20 -6.76
CA LEU A 189 19.90 -21.92 -7.37
C LEU A 189 18.78 -20.88 -7.22
N GLN A 190 17.53 -21.27 -7.45
CA GLN A 190 16.37 -20.39 -7.26
C GLN A 190 16.29 -19.87 -5.81
N SER A 191 16.49 -20.74 -4.82
CA SER A 191 16.47 -20.34 -3.41
C SER A 191 17.63 -19.41 -3.06
N TYR A 192 18.83 -19.71 -3.55
CA TYR A 192 20.00 -18.84 -3.38
C TYR A 192 19.76 -17.45 -3.97
N MET A 193 19.26 -17.39 -5.21
CA MET A 193 18.96 -16.13 -5.89
C MET A 193 17.82 -15.36 -5.22
N ALA A 194 16.77 -16.03 -4.75
CA ALA A 194 15.66 -15.38 -4.03
C ALA A 194 16.17 -14.62 -2.80
N ILE A 195 17.05 -15.24 -2.02
CA ILE A 195 17.68 -14.60 -0.86
C ILE A 195 18.55 -13.41 -1.27
N LYS A 196 19.44 -13.59 -2.26
CA LYS A 196 20.39 -12.55 -2.69
C LYS A 196 19.70 -11.36 -3.35
N THR A 197 18.66 -11.62 -4.12
CA THR A 197 17.91 -10.58 -4.82
C THR A 197 16.83 -9.98 -3.94
N LYS A 198 16.33 -10.66 -2.91
CA LYS A 198 15.11 -10.33 -2.13
C LYS A 198 13.80 -10.47 -2.93
N LEU A 199 13.76 -11.39 -3.89
CA LEU A 199 12.55 -11.73 -4.63
C LEU A 199 11.88 -12.96 -4.05
N ASN A 200 10.57 -13.08 -4.24
CA ASN A 200 9.81 -14.27 -3.87
C ASN A 200 10.10 -15.44 -4.83
N LYS A 201 9.83 -16.66 -4.38
CA LYS A 201 9.97 -17.86 -5.21
C LYS A 201 8.66 -18.13 -5.96
N SER A 202 8.72 -18.19 -7.29
CA SER A 202 7.61 -18.70 -8.09
C SER A 202 7.49 -20.22 -7.91
N ILE A 203 6.25 -20.69 -7.79
CA ILE A 203 5.89 -22.12 -7.80
C ILE A 203 5.90 -22.67 -9.23
N ASN A 204 5.61 -21.81 -10.21
CA ASN A 204 5.63 -22.18 -11.62
C ASN A 204 7.06 -22.15 -12.17
N PRO A 205 7.42 -23.08 -13.08
CA PRO A 205 8.73 -23.10 -13.73
C PRO A 205 8.96 -21.88 -14.64
N TYR A 206 7.91 -21.13 -14.96
CA TYR A 206 7.97 -19.88 -15.71
C TYR A 206 7.21 -18.77 -14.97
N SER A 207 7.64 -17.53 -15.13
CA SER A 207 6.97 -16.37 -14.52
C SER A 207 5.63 -16.11 -15.21
N SER A 208 4.53 -16.21 -14.46
CA SER A 208 3.19 -15.88 -14.96
C SER A 208 3.11 -14.41 -15.36
N LYS A 209 2.40 -14.11 -16.46
CA LYS A 209 2.19 -12.73 -16.95
C LYS A 209 0.91 -12.08 -16.41
N ILE A 210 0.03 -12.88 -15.83
CA ILE A 210 -1.22 -12.42 -15.22
C ILE A 210 -0.97 -11.33 -14.14
N PRO A 211 0.02 -11.46 -13.23
CA PRO A 211 0.28 -10.41 -12.24
C PRO A 211 0.64 -9.06 -12.87
N TYR A 212 1.35 -9.04 -13.99
CA TYR A 212 1.73 -7.81 -14.66
C TYR A 212 0.52 -7.08 -15.28
N ALA A 213 -0.44 -7.81 -15.84
CA ALA A 213 -1.67 -7.22 -16.34
C ALA A 213 -2.48 -6.55 -15.21
N ARG A 214 -2.58 -7.22 -14.05
CA ARG A 214 -3.23 -6.63 -12.87
C ARG A 214 -2.48 -5.41 -12.35
N TYR A 215 -1.14 -5.47 -12.33
CA TYR A 215 -0.29 -4.36 -11.91
C TYR A 215 -0.51 -3.11 -12.77
N ILE A 216 -0.51 -3.25 -14.10
CA ILE A 216 -0.81 -2.16 -15.05
C ILE A 216 -2.18 -1.55 -14.76
N SER A 217 -3.20 -2.38 -14.53
CA SER A 217 -4.55 -1.91 -14.18
C SER A 217 -4.58 -1.11 -12.88
N ILE A 218 -3.80 -1.49 -11.87
CA ILE A 218 -3.72 -0.77 -10.59
C ILE A 218 -3.06 0.60 -10.80
N LEU A 219 -1.93 0.65 -11.51
CA LEU A 219 -1.27 1.92 -11.84
C LEU A 219 -2.19 2.87 -12.61
N HIS A 220 -2.94 2.36 -13.59
CA HIS A 220 -3.92 3.15 -14.33
C HIS A 220 -5.07 3.63 -13.44
N GLY A 221 -5.53 2.80 -12.50
CA GLY A 221 -6.50 3.22 -11.49
C GLY A 221 -5.98 4.40 -10.68
N MET A 222 -4.71 4.37 -10.26
CA MET A 222 -4.10 5.47 -9.51
C MET A 222 -3.99 6.75 -10.37
N CYS A 223 -3.54 6.63 -11.62
CA CYS A 223 -3.53 7.76 -12.57
C CYS A 223 -4.94 8.33 -12.78
N ASN A 224 -5.97 7.49 -12.86
CA ASN A 224 -7.35 7.93 -13.01
C ASN A 224 -7.86 8.70 -11.80
N VAL A 225 -7.46 8.31 -10.58
CA VAL A 225 -7.78 9.10 -9.38
C VAL A 225 -7.15 10.49 -9.48
N ILE A 226 -5.87 10.58 -9.86
CA ILE A 226 -5.17 11.87 -10.03
C ILE A 226 -5.83 12.72 -11.12
N TYR A 227 -6.18 12.11 -12.25
CA TYR A 227 -6.93 12.77 -13.33
C TYR A 227 -8.28 13.32 -12.86
N ARG A 228 -9.03 12.54 -12.07
CA ARG A 228 -10.30 12.98 -11.48
C ARG A 228 -10.12 14.17 -10.55
N ILE A 229 -9.06 14.20 -9.74
CA ILE A 229 -8.72 15.38 -8.91
C ILE A 229 -8.56 16.60 -9.82
N GLY A 230 -7.77 16.46 -10.89
CA GLY A 230 -7.54 17.55 -11.84
C GLY A 230 -8.82 18.08 -12.48
N LYS A 231 -9.69 17.19 -12.96
CA LYS A 231 -10.97 17.56 -13.58
C LYS A 231 -11.92 18.24 -12.59
N ASP A 232 -11.96 17.77 -11.35
CA ASP A 232 -12.76 18.43 -10.32
C ASP A 232 -12.21 19.84 -10.03
N LEU A 233 -10.89 20.01 -9.90
CA LEU A 233 -10.28 21.32 -9.67
C LEU A 233 -10.51 22.29 -10.84
N GLU A 234 -10.45 21.81 -12.08
CA GLU A 234 -10.78 22.59 -13.29
C GLU A 234 -12.22 23.13 -13.23
N LEU A 235 -13.20 22.26 -12.91
CA LEU A 235 -14.60 22.66 -12.76
C LEU A 235 -14.79 23.66 -11.62
N LEU A 236 -14.08 23.48 -10.51
CA LEU A 236 -14.13 24.41 -9.37
C LEU A 236 -13.52 25.78 -9.69
N ASN A 237 -12.49 25.82 -10.54
CA ASN A 237 -11.89 27.07 -11.02
C ASN A 237 -12.90 27.85 -11.88
N GLN A 238 -13.64 27.17 -12.75
CA GLN A 238 -14.67 27.79 -13.60
C GLN A 238 -15.80 28.46 -12.79
N VAL A 239 -16.13 27.93 -11.61
CA VAL A 239 -17.12 28.53 -10.68
C VAL A 239 -16.49 29.43 -9.61
N SER A 240 -15.21 29.79 -9.79
CA SER A 240 -14.45 30.70 -8.91
C SER A 240 -14.30 30.22 -7.46
N GLU A 241 -14.49 28.93 -7.19
CA GLU A 241 -14.37 28.35 -5.83
C GLU A 241 -12.91 28.05 -5.46
N VAL A 242 -12.06 27.88 -6.46
CA VAL A 242 -10.61 27.74 -6.31
C VAL A 242 -9.88 28.63 -7.30
N THR A 243 -8.60 28.87 -7.04
CA THR A 243 -7.67 29.48 -7.99
C THR A 243 -6.45 28.57 -8.12
N ILE A 244 -6.14 28.19 -9.36
CA ILE A 244 -5.11 27.22 -9.71
C ILE A 244 -4.46 27.57 -11.06
N GLU A 245 -3.30 26.99 -11.33
CA GLU A 245 -2.60 27.11 -12.61
C GLU A 245 -3.13 26.08 -13.61
N GLU A 246 -3.89 26.53 -14.63
CA GLU A 246 -4.56 25.65 -15.59
C GLU A 246 -3.60 24.84 -16.46
N GLN A 247 -2.42 25.37 -16.77
CA GLN A 247 -1.43 24.69 -17.61
C GLN A 247 -1.00 23.34 -17.01
N LEU A 248 -0.80 23.27 -15.69
CA LEU A 248 -0.40 22.03 -15.02
C LEU A 248 -1.52 20.97 -15.06
N LEU A 249 -2.79 21.39 -15.03
CA LEU A 249 -3.94 20.48 -15.16
C LEU A 249 -4.08 19.91 -16.57
N GLU A 250 -3.80 20.72 -17.59
CA GLU A 250 -3.77 20.27 -18.99
C GLU A 250 -2.69 19.21 -19.19
N GLU A 251 -1.50 19.40 -18.60
CA GLU A 251 -0.42 18.42 -18.63
C GLU A 251 -0.82 17.10 -17.95
N VAL A 252 -1.43 17.15 -16.75
CA VAL A 252 -1.97 15.95 -16.07
C VAL A 252 -3.01 15.23 -16.94
N SER A 253 -3.89 15.99 -17.61
CA SER A 253 -4.90 15.43 -18.51
C SER A 253 -4.29 14.75 -19.72
N SER A 254 -3.32 15.41 -20.37
CA SER A 254 -2.62 14.88 -21.54
C SER A 254 -1.86 13.59 -21.22
N LEU A 255 -1.19 13.54 -20.07
CA LEU A 255 -0.49 12.35 -19.59
C LEU A 255 -1.45 11.17 -19.38
N TYR A 256 -2.62 11.42 -18.78
CA TYR A 256 -3.63 10.38 -18.57
C TYR A 256 -4.25 9.88 -19.89
N GLU A 257 -4.58 10.78 -20.81
CA GLU A 257 -5.15 10.43 -22.11
C GLU A 257 -4.16 9.58 -22.93
N SER A 258 -2.88 9.97 -22.97
CA SER A 258 -1.84 9.17 -23.62
C SER A 258 -1.76 7.76 -23.03
N LEU A 259 -1.82 7.62 -21.70
CA LEU A 259 -1.79 6.33 -21.02
C LEU A 259 -3.02 5.46 -21.33
N SER A 260 -4.20 6.08 -21.46
CA SER A 260 -5.44 5.36 -21.74
C SER A 260 -5.43 4.63 -23.08
N GLU A 261 -4.77 5.19 -24.10
CA GLU A 261 -4.56 4.56 -25.40
C GLU A 261 -3.67 3.30 -25.32
N TYR A 262 -2.61 3.35 -24.49
CA TYR A 262 -1.74 2.21 -24.22
C TYR A 262 -2.43 1.11 -23.40
N SER A 263 -3.34 1.48 -22.51
CA SER A 263 -4.09 0.55 -21.67
C SER A 263 -4.95 -0.40 -22.49
N PHE A 264 -5.69 0.15 -23.46
CA PHE A 264 -6.59 -0.61 -24.32
C PHE A 264 -5.83 -1.65 -25.16
N SER A 265 -4.66 -1.28 -25.68
CA SER A 265 -3.82 -2.17 -26.49
C SER A 265 -3.14 -3.28 -25.68
N SER A 266 -2.84 -3.05 -24.40
CA SER A 266 -2.28 -4.07 -23.50
C SER A 266 -3.25 -5.23 -23.21
N SER A 267 -4.55 -4.96 -23.09
CA SER A 267 -5.60 -5.96 -22.85
C SER A 267 -5.82 -6.93 -24.01
N PHE A 268 -5.43 -6.53 -25.24
CA PHE A 268 -5.58 -7.33 -26.46
C PHE A 268 -4.36 -8.18 -26.80
N SER A 269 -3.27 -8.03 -26.05
CA SER A 269 -2.11 -8.92 -26.19
C SER A 269 -2.58 -10.33 -25.82
N HIS A 270 -2.78 -11.16 -26.84
CA HIS A 270 -3.15 -12.55 -26.66
C HIS A 270 -2.05 -13.18 -25.80
N PHE A 271 -2.33 -13.42 -24.51
CA PHE A 271 -1.54 -14.31 -23.66
C PHE A 271 -1.70 -15.77 -24.10
N ALA A 272 -1.77 -15.99 -25.42
CA ALA A 272 -1.83 -17.28 -26.04
C ALA A 272 -0.40 -17.83 -26.11
N ASP A 273 -0.19 -18.87 -25.32
CA ASP A 273 1.03 -19.58 -25.00
C ASP A 273 2.06 -18.84 -24.15
N ASN A 274 2.50 -19.55 -23.10
CA ASN A 274 3.54 -19.20 -22.11
C ASN A 274 4.93 -18.88 -22.70
N ARG A 275 5.04 -18.62 -24.01
CA ARG A 275 6.30 -18.51 -24.76
C ARG A 275 6.35 -17.45 -25.87
N ASN A 276 5.27 -16.73 -26.18
CA ASN A 276 5.30 -15.81 -27.34
C ASN A 276 5.90 -14.42 -27.02
N ILE A 277 7.18 -14.26 -27.37
CA ILE A 277 7.95 -13.16 -28.03
C ILE A 277 7.57 -11.66 -27.82
N ASN A 278 6.34 -11.28 -27.43
CA ASN A 278 5.94 -9.87 -27.22
C ASN A 278 6.33 -9.30 -25.84
N PHE A 279 7.42 -9.79 -25.23
CA PHE A 279 7.90 -9.33 -23.92
C PHE A 279 8.33 -7.86 -23.94
N SER A 280 8.97 -7.42 -25.04
CA SER A 280 9.37 -6.02 -25.23
C SER A 280 8.20 -5.04 -25.17
N TYR A 281 7.00 -5.47 -25.58
CA TYR A 281 5.83 -4.61 -25.55
C TYR A 281 5.32 -4.41 -24.11
N MET A 282 5.20 -5.49 -23.32
CA MET A 282 4.80 -5.37 -21.92
C MET A 282 5.79 -4.54 -21.10
N GLU A 283 7.10 -4.70 -21.33
CA GLU A 283 8.14 -3.89 -20.67
C GLU A 283 7.92 -2.39 -20.92
N LYS A 284 7.59 -2.02 -22.16
CA LYS A 284 7.30 -0.62 -22.52
C LYS A 284 6.02 -0.11 -21.86
N VAL A 285 4.96 -0.93 -21.83
CA VAL A 285 3.70 -0.54 -21.16
C VAL A 285 3.96 -0.34 -19.66
N LEU A 286 4.66 -1.26 -19.00
CA LEU A 286 5.01 -1.14 -17.57
C LEU A 286 5.81 0.12 -17.27
N MET A 287 6.85 0.38 -18.07
CA MET A 287 7.68 1.58 -17.94
C MET A 287 6.83 2.85 -18.10
N ASN A 288 6.00 2.90 -19.16
CA ASN A 288 5.16 4.07 -19.42
C ASN A 288 4.14 4.27 -18.29
N SER A 289 3.44 3.23 -17.83
CA SER A 289 2.49 3.34 -16.72
C SER A 289 3.15 3.82 -15.43
N ALA A 290 4.32 3.28 -15.08
CA ALA A 290 5.06 3.70 -13.88
C ALA A 290 5.57 5.15 -14.00
N HIS A 291 6.07 5.54 -15.17
CA HIS A 291 6.59 6.89 -15.40
C HIS A 291 5.47 7.93 -15.43
N THR A 292 4.34 7.63 -16.08
CA THR A 292 3.18 8.51 -16.09
C THR A 292 2.65 8.73 -14.69
N LEU A 293 2.55 7.69 -13.86
CA LEU A 293 2.12 7.84 -12.48
C LEU A 293 3.07 8.75 -11.67
N ASP A 294 4.38 8.54 -11.78
CA ASP A 294 5.39 9.37 -11.10
C ASP A 294 5.25 10.86 -11.48
N LEU A 295 5.15 11.16 -12.77
CA LEU A 295 4.97 12.55 -13.24
C LEU A 295 3.62 13.15 -12.81
N MET A 296 2.52 12.39 -12.92
CA MET A 296 1.20 12.88 -12.51
C MET A 296 1.14 13.18 -11.01
N LEU A 297 1.80 12.36 -10.17
CA LEU A 297 1.94 12.63 -8.74
C LEU A 297 2.71 13.93 -8.50
N GLU A 298 3.87 14.12 -9.14
CA GLU A 298 4.69 15.33 -8.98
C GLU A 298 3.95 16.61 -9.42
N LEU A 299 3.25 16.56 -10.55
CA LEU A 299 2.45 17.69 -11.04
C LEU A 299 1.30 17.99 -10.08
N MET A 300 0.57 16.96 -9.63
CA MET A 300 -0.58 17.17 -8.74
C MET A 300 -0.16 17.62 -7.33
N GLU A 301 1.00 17.18 -6.82
CA GLU A 301 1.61 17.72 -5.61
C GLU A 301 1.80 19.24 -5.73
N CYS A 302 2.39 19.71 -6.83
CA CYS A 302 2.58 21.14 -7.11
C CYS A 302 1.25 21.91 -7.18
N ILE A 303 0.23 21.34 -7.82
CA ILE A 303 -1.10 21.96 -7.94
C ILE A 303 -1.77 22.09 -6.57
N LEU A 304 -1.71 21.04 -5.74
CA LEU A 304 -2.34 21.05 -4.42
C LEU A 304 -1.61 21.95 -3.42
N ASP A 305 -0.28 22.02 -3.48
CA ASP A 305 0.52 22.92 -2.62
C ASP A 305 0.17 24.39 -2.87
N ASN A 306 -0.16 24.75 -4.11
CA ASN A 306 -0.53 26.12 -4.51
C ASN A 306 -2.05 26.35 -4.55
N LEU A 307 -2.87 25.39 -4.10
CA LEU A 307 -4.33 25.49 -4.15
C LEU A 307 -4.86 26.60 -3.23
N VAL A 308 -5.46 27.62 -3.83
CA VAL A 308 -6.18 28.68 -3.10
C VAL A 308 -7.68 28.40 -3.18
N VAL A 309 -8.34 28.34 -2.02
CA VAL A 309 -9.80 28.13 -1.91
C VAL A 309 -10.47 29.45 -1.57
N ASN A 310 -11.41 29.90 -2.41
CA ASN A 310 -12.12 31.16 -2.23
C ASN A 310 -13.39 30.97 -1.39
N THR A 311 -13.31 31.29 -0.10
CA THR A 311 -14.43 31.12 0.83
C THR A 311 -15.61 32.06 0.57
N GLU A 312 -15.38 33.23 -0.03
CA GLU A 312 -16.45 34.16 -0.40
C GLU A 312 -17.29 33.56 -1.53
N SER A 313 -16.65 33.11 -2.60
CA SER A 313 -17.34 32.44 -3.71
C SER A 313 -18.03 31.14 -3.30
N LEU A 314 -17.49 30.37 -2.35
CA LEU A 314 -18.20 29.22 -1.78
C LEU A 314 -19.54 29.63 -1.16
N SER A 315 -19.56 30.73 -0.39
CA SER A 315 -20.77 31.25 0.26
C SER A 315 -21.75 31.86 -0.73
N GLU A 316 -21.25 32.58 -1.73
CA GLU A 316 -22.06 33.13 -2.81
C GLU A 316 -22.75 32.03 -3.61
N ASN A 317 -21.99 31.01 -4.03
CA ASN A 317 -22.51 29.88 -4.80
C ASN A 317 -23.56 29.08 -4.04
N LEU A 318 -23.38 28.90 -2.72
CA LEU A 318 -24.38 28.28 -1.84
C LEU A 318 -25.71 29.06 -1.85
N SER A 319 -25.64 30.38 -1.93
CA SER A 319 -26.78 31.29 -1.86
C SER A 319 -27.52 31.47 -3.18
N LEU A 320 -26.90 31.13 -4.33
CA LEU A 320 -27.46 31.33 -5.68
C LEU A 320 -28.86 30.74 -5.87
N THR A 321 -29.14 29.60 -5.23
CA THR A 321 -30.43 28.90 -5.36
C THR A 321 -31.50 29.37 -4.38
N ARG A 322 -31.19 30.40 -3.57
CA ARG A 322 -32.15 31.05 -2.63
C ARG A 322 -32.90 30.04 -1.76
N GLY A 323 -32.18 29.03 -1.29
CA GLY A 323 -32.67 27.97 -0.40
C GLY A 323 -33.27 26.74 -1.09
N ASN A 324 -33.34 26.69 -2.42
CA ASN A 324 -33.87 25.51 -3.13
C ASN A 324 -33.06 24.23 -2.89
N ILE A 325 -31.77 24.34 -2.55
CA ILE A 325 -30.92 23.20 -2.15
C ILE A 325 -31.40 22.48 -0.88
N TYR A 326 -32.24 23.12 -0.05
CA TYR A 326 -32.82 22.52 1.16
C TYR A 326 -34.20 21.90 0.94
N SER A 327 -34.71 21.91 -0.29
CA SER A 327 -36.07 21.42 -0.61
C SER A 327 -36.29 19.96 -0.20
N GLN A 328 -35.28 19.11 -0.31
CA GLN A 328 -35.34 17.71 0.13
C GLN A 328 -35.35 17.59 1.66
N THR A 329 -34.55 18.39 2.38
CA THR A 329 -34.56 18.46 3.85
C THR A 329 -35.93 18.86 4.37
N VAL A 330 -36.53 19.90 3.77
CA VAL A 330 -37.89 20.35 4.10
C VAL A 330 -38.93 19.28 3.78
N LEU A 331 -38.81 18.58 2.65
CA LEU A 331 -39.72 17.50 2.28
C LEU A 331 -39.73 16.40 3.35
N HIS A 332 -38.55 15.90 3.74
CA HIS A 332 -38.46 14.89 4.80
C HIS A 332 -39.05 15.38 6.11
N TYR A 333 -38.74 16.63 6.49
CA TYR A 333 -39.27 17.24 7.71
C TYR A 333 -40.81 17.29 7.74
N LEU A 334 -41.44 17.64 6.61
CA LEU A 334 -42.89 17.74 6.49
C LEU A 334 -43.58 16.36 6.43
N ILE A 335 -42.95 15.35 5.81
CA ILE A 335 -43.51 14.00 5.73
C ILE A 335 -43.76 13.43 7.13
N ASP A 336 -42.85 13.69 8.08
CA ASP A 336 -42.96 13.16 9.43
C ASP A 336 -44.02 13.87 10.29
N ARG A 337 -44.57 15.00 9.85
CA ARG A 337 -45.47 15.87 10.64
C ARG A 337 -46.85 16.09 10.03
N VAL A 338 -46.97 15.95 8.71
CA VAL A 338 -48.21 16.19 7.98
C VAL A 338 -48.91 14.84 7.80
N GLU A 339 -49.87 14.53 8.68
CA GLU A 339 -50.58 13.24 8.66
C GLU A 339 -51.64 13.13 7.55
N ASP A 340 -52.16 14.26 7.07
CA ASP A 340 -53.29 14.33 6.15
C ASP A 340 -52.89 14.32 4.66
N LYS A 341 -51.59 14.16 4.35
CA LYS A 341 -51.09 14.18 2.98
C LYS A 341 -50.06 13.11 2.68
N THR A 342 -50.05 12.70 1.42
CA THR A 342 -49.03 11.82 0.88
C THR A 342 -47.72 12.56 0.60
N ARG A 343 -46.59 11.84 0.64
CA ARG A 343 -45.27 12.34 0.18
C ARG A 343 -45.32 12.99 -1.20
N GLN A 344 -46.10 12.44 -2.13
CA GLN A 344 -46.22 12.97 -3.49
C GLN A 344 -46.92 14.33 -3.51
N GLU A 345 -47.94 14.53 -2.69
CA GLU A 345 -48.65 15.82 -2.59
C GLU A 345 -47.77 16.90 -1.98
N ILE A 346 -47.04 16.58 -0.90
CA ILE A 346 -46.08 17.51 -0.28
C ILE A 346 -44.96 17.86 -1.27
N SER A 347 -44.40 16.87 -1.96
CA SER A 347 -43.36 17.08 -2.97
C SER A 347 -43.86 17.95 -4.13
N LYS A 348 -45.11 17.75 -4.59
CA LYS A 348 -45.71 18.57 -5.64
C LYS A 348 -45.89 20.02 -5.20
N ASP A 349 -46.32 20.24 -3.96
CA ASP A 349 -46.46 21.59 -3.40
C ASP A 349 -45.09 22.28 -3.26
N LEU A 350 -44.08 21.59 -2.71
CA LEU A 350 -42.71 22.12 -2.61
C LEU A 350 -42.13 22.42 -3.99
N LYS A 351 -42.31 21.54 -4.97
CA LYS A 351 -41.84 21.77 -6.34
C LYS A 351 -42.44 23.04 -6.94
N LYS A 352 -43.73 23.31 -6.74
CA LYS A 352 -44.36 24.57 -7.19
C LYS A 352 -43.72 25.80 -6.54
N MET A 353 -43.40 25.70 -5.25
CA MET A 353 -42.74 26.79 -4.51
C MET A 353 -41.31 27.01 -5.02
N SER A 354 -40.55 25.94 -5.22
CA SER A 354 -39.20 26.02 -5.79
C SER A 354 -39.17 26.58 -7.21
N VAL A 355 -40.14 26.22 -8.07
CA VAL A 355 -40.27 26.81 -9.42
C VAL A 355 -40.54 28.31 -9.32
N ALA A 356 -41.48 28.73 -8.45
CA ALA A 356 -41.75 30.15 -8.26
C ALA A 356 -40.54 30.94 -7.75
N VAL A 357 -39.72 30.33 -6.88
CA VAL A 357 -38.44 30.91 -6.41
C VAL A 357 -37.42 31.01 -7.54
N SER A 358 -37.38 30.03 -8.45
CA SER A 358 -36.48 30.07 -9.61
C SER A 358 -36.88 31.14 -10.63
N GLU A 359 -38.18 31.40 -10.81
CA GLU A 359 -38.72 32.40 -11.75
C GLU A 359 -38.64 33.84 -11.24
N ASN A 360 -38.52 34.05 -9.92
CA ASN A 360 -38.47 35.38 -9.32
C ASN A 360 -37.32 35.50 -8.32
N GLU A 361 -36.32 36.33 -8.65
CA GLU A 361 -35.10 36.53 -7.86
C GLU A 361 -35.34 37.15 -6.48
N ASN A 362 -36.47 37.84 -6.28
CA ASN A 362 -36.82 38.45 -4.99
C ASN A 362 -37.46 37.46 -4.01
N LEU A 363 -37.70 36.22 -4.43
CA LEU A 363 -38.28 35.18 -3.58
C LEU A 363 -37.20 34.22 -3.11
N ASN A 364 -37.36 33.73 -1.88
CA ASN A 364 -36.60 32.59 -1.37
C ASN A 364 -37.56 31.51 -0.82
N LEU A 365 -37.08 30.26 -0.79
CA LEU A 365 -37.94 29.12 -0.44
C LEU A 365 -38.43 29.20 1.02
N LYS A 366 -37.59 29.72 1.92
CA LYS A 366 -37.88 29.84 3.34
C LYS A 366 -39.07 30.76 3.61
N ASP A 367 -39.09 31.95 3.00
CA ASP A 367 -40.19 32.91 3.14
C ASP A 367 -41.48 32.35 2.52
N LYS A 368 -41.38 31.70 1.36
CA LYS A 368 -42.54 31.03 0.74
C LYS A 368 -43.13 29.95 1.63
N LEU A 369 -42.31 29.20 2.38
CA LEU A 369 -42.78 28.22 3.36
C LEU A 369 -43.47 28.89 4.55
N ALA A 370 -42.92 29.99 5.05
CA ALA A 370 -43.49 30.78 6.15
C ALA A 370 -44.85 31.42 5.79
N GLU A 371 -45.12 31.69 4.52
CA GLU A 371 -46.41 32.20 4.01
C GLU A 371 -47.39 31.09 3.62
N SER A 372 -46.95 29.83 3.61
CA SER A 372 -47.74 28.71 3.11
C SER A 372 -48.64 28.08 4.18
N LYS A 373 -49.50 27.16 3.72
CA LYS A 373 -50.25 26.25 4.59
C LYS A 373 -49.36 25.39 5.51
N TYR A 374 -48.06 25.25 5.19
CA TYR A 374 -47.12 24.50 6.03
C TYR A 374 -46.61 25.29 7.24
N LYS A 375 -46.89 26.61 7.33
CA LYS A 375 -46.46 27.46 8.44
C LYS A 375 -46.79 26.88 9.82
N ALA A 376 -47.97 26.27 9.95
CA ALA A 376 -48.46 25.70 11.22
C ALA A 376 -47.64 24.50 11.73
N PHE A 377 -46.81 23.88 10.87
CA PHE A 377 -46.01 22.70 11.21
C PHE A 377 -44.57 23.02 11.62
N PHE A 378 -44.19 24.30 11.65
CA PHE A 378 -42.89 24.75 12.12
C PHE A 378 -43.04 25.45 13.48
N ASN A 379 -42.36 24.96 14.51
CA ASN A 379 -42.26 25.65 15.80
C ASN A 379 -41.29 26.84 15.70
N SER A 380 -41.25 27.66 16.76
CA SER A 380 -40.38 28.83 16.82
C SER A 380 -38.91 28.46 16.62
N GLY A 381 -38.31 28.92 15.52
CA GLY A 381 -36.90 28.71 15.21
C GLY A 381 -36.58 27.50 14.32
N GLU A 382 -37.43 26.47 14.28
CA GLU A 382 -37.18 25.24 13.51
C GLU A 382 -37.03 25.51 12.01
N LEU A 383 -37.80 26.46 11.46
CA LEU A 383 -37.68 26.84 10.05
C LEU A 383 -36.31 27.44 9.71
N ASN A 384 -35.61 28.05 10.68
CA ASN A 384 -34.25 28.55 10.45
C ASN A 384 -33.24 27.40 10.39
N GLU A 385 -33.39 26.40 11.27
CA GLU A 385 -32.50 25.24 11.35
C GLU A 385 -32.55 24.39 10.08
N LEU A 386 -33.72 24.28 9.43
CA LEU A 386 -33.85 23.54 8.16
C LEU A 386 -33.05 24.13 6.99
N PHE A 387 -32.66 25.40 7.09
CA PHE A 387 -31.88 26.12 6.09
C PHE A 387 -30.44 26.40 6.55
N ASP A 388 -30.01 25.78 7.66
CA ASP A 388 -28.63 25.84 8.14
C ASP A 388 -27.76 24.82 7.36
N PRO A 389 -26.74 25.27 6.62
CA PRO A 389 -25.87 24.34 5.89
C PRO A 389 -25.01 23.45 6.81
N HIS A 390 -24.77 23.84 8.07
CA HIS A 390 -24.02 23.01 9.02
C HIS A 390 -24.72 21.69 9.31
N TYR A 391 -26.06 21.64 9.17
CA TYR A 391 -26.80 20.39 9.28
C TYR A 391 -26.22 19.32 8.37
N HIS A 392 -25.91 19.62 7.10
CA HIS A 392 -25.41 18.63 6.14
C HIS A 392 -23.96 18.19 6.39
N THR A 393 -23.20 18.94 7.19
CA THR A 393 -21.79 18.62 7.52
C THR A 393 -21.60 18.07 8.94
N ARG A 394 -22.68 17.90 9.72
CA ARG A 394 -22.65 17.43 11.13
C ARG A 394 -21.93 16.11 11.39
N ASN A 395 -21.82 15.24 10.38
CA ASN A 395 -21.19 13.92 10.50
C ASN A 395 -19.78 13.88 9.89
N MET A 396 -19.21 15.01 9.46
CA MET A 396 -17.90 15.03 8.80
C MET A 396 -16.79 14.48 9.69
N ASP A 397 -16.79 14.78 10.99
CA ASP A 397 -15.80 14.23 11.93
C ASP A 397 -15.86 12.71 12.00
N ALA A 398 -17.06 12.12 12.00
CA ALA A 398 -17.22 10.67 12.02
C ALA A 398 -16.76 10.02 10.70
N ILE A 399 -16.98 10.68 9.56
CA ILE A 399 -16.51 10.22 8.24
C ILE A 399 -14.98 10.25 8.20
N TYR A 400 -14.37 11.37 8.61
CA TYR A 400 -12.91 11.54 8.66
C TYR A 400 -12.30 10.55 9.66
N GLY A 401 -12.98 10.32 10.77
CA GLY A 401 -12.72 9.22 11.70
C GLY A 401 -12.53 7.89 10.97
N ARG A 402 -13.52 7.46 10.18
CA ARG A 402 -13.44 6.15 9.48
C ARG A 402 -12.31 6.05 8.47
N VAL A 403 -12.00 7.14 7.76
CA VAL A 403 -11.02 7.12 6.65
C VAL A 403 -9.60 7.33 7.14
N PHE A 404 -9.39 8.33 8.01
CA PHE A 404 -8.06 8.74 8.46
C PHE A 404 -7.66 8.20 9.82
N PHE A 405 -8.64 7.84 10.65
CA PHE A 405 -8.47 7.41 12.04
C PHE A 405 -9.24 6.11 12.23
N LYS A 406 -8.94 5.10 11.40
CA LYS A 406 -9.52 3.77 11.58
C LYS A 406 -9.29 3.39 13.04
N VAL A 407 -10.38 3.29 13.81
CA VAL A 407 -10.40 2.61 15.10
C VAL A 407 -9.82 1.24 14.81
N THR A 408 -8.55 1.04 15.17
CA THR A 408 -7.79 -0.21 15.24
C THR A 408 -8.61 -1.39 14.72
N GLN A 409 -8.70 -1.51 13.39
CA GLN A 409 -9.00 -2.79 12.78
C GLN A 409 -7.78 -3.63 13.09
N LYS A 410 -8.00 -4.53 14.06
CA LYS A 410 -7.07 -5.49 14.64
C LYS A 410 -5.88 -5.81 13.72
N ALA A 411 -4.72 -5.97 14.35
CA ALA A 411 -3.51 -6.59 13.81
C ALA A 411 -3.69 -7.97 13.09
N THR A 412 -4.93 -8.44 12.90
CA THR A 412 -5.31 -9.56 12.03
C THR A 412 -5.13 -9.27 10.54
N ASP A 413 -5.04 -8.01 10.10
CA ASP A 413 -4.90 -7.67 8.67
C ASP A 413 -3.42 -7.55 8.21
N LEU A 414 -2.44 -7.80 9.09
CA LEU A 414 -1.01 -7.63 8.78
C LEU A 414 -0.25 -8.93 8.49
N CYS A 415 -0.85 -10.09 8.77
CA CYS A 415 -0.32 -11.40 8.38
C CYS A 415 -1.50 -12.34 8.07
N GLU A 416 -1.50 -12.99 6.91
CA GLU A 416 -2.44 -14.09 6.65
C GLU A 416 -2.27 -15.17 7.73
N GLU A 417 -3.33 -15.92 8.07
CA GLU A 417 -3.27 -16.97 9.10
C GLU A 417 -2.15 -17.99 8.82
N GLU A 418 -1.86 -18.26 7.54
CA GLU A 418 -0.75 -19.10 7.11
C GLU A 418 0.64 -18.51 7.42
N GLU A 419 0.78 -17.19 7.40
CA GLU A 419 2.03 -16.50 7.71
C GLU A 419 2.26 -16.50 9.23
N ILE A 420 1.22 -16.22 10.01
CA ILE A 420 1.25 -16.35 11.47
C ILE A 420 1.63 -17.78 11.86
N ASN A 421 1.01 -18.78 11.24
CA ASN A 421 1.33 -20.18 11.51
C ASN A 421 2.79 -20.53 11.15
N ARG A 422 3.32 -20.03 10.02
CA ARG A 422 4.74 -20.23 9.65
C ARG A 422 5.71 -19.58 10.64
N ILE A 423 5.38 -18.38 11.14
CA ILE A 423 6.19 -17.71 12.17
C ILE A 423 6.15 -18.50 13.46
N LEU A 424 4.96 -18.95 13.87
CA LEU A 424 4.79 -19.80 15.05
C LEU A 424 5.57 -21.11 14.94
N ASP A 425 5.61 -21.73 13.75
CA ASP A 425 6.41 -22.93 13.48
C ASP A 425 7.90 -22.65 13.69
N GLY A 426 8.44 -21.59 13.07
CA GLY A 426 9.85 -21.21 13.23
C GLY A 426 10.22 -20.85 14.67
N LEU A 427 9.37 -20.10 15.37
CA LEU A 427 9.57 -19.78 16.78
C LEU A 427 9.54 -21.04 17.65
N SER A 428 8.62 -21.96 17.39
CA SER A 428 8.54 -23.21 18.15
C SER A 428 9.78 -24.08 17.96
N GLU A 429 10.37 -24.13 16.76
CA GLU A 429 11.60 -24.86 16.49
C GLU A 429 12.77 -24.27 17.29
N GLN A 430 12.97 -22.95 17.21
CA GLN A 430 14.03 -22.25 17.96
C GLN A 430 13.90 -22.42 19.48
N LEU A 431 12.67 -22.31 20.01
CA LEU A 431 12.45 -22.43 21.44
C LEU A 431 12.62 -23.88 21.92
N ASN A 432 12.20 -24.86 21.12
CA ASN A 432 12.40 -26.29 21.43
C ASN A 432 13.89 -26.70 21.33
N GLU A 433 14.69 -26.01 20.50
CA GLU A 433 16.16 -26.20 20.49
C GLU A 433 16.83 -25.58 21.72
N LYS A 434 16.37 -24.41 22.18
CA LYS A 434 16.97 -23.70 23.33
C LYS A 434 16.60 -24.33 24.67
N TYR A 435 15.36 -24.75 24.85
CA TYR A 435 14.86 -25.30 26.11
C TYR A 435 14.66 -26.80 25.96
N ASP A 436 15.54 -27.60 26.58
CA ASP A 436 15.45 -29.07 26.60
C ASP A 436 14.87 -29.60 27.94
N SER A 437 14.89 -28.75 28.98
CA SER A 437 14.31 -29.02 30.30
C SER A 437 13.28 -27.95 30.67
N GLY A 438 12.39 -28.25 31.62
CA GLY A 438 11.20 -27.44 31.88
C GLY A 438 11.46 -25.95 32.07
N VAL A 439 10.60 -25.12 31.47
CA VAL A 439 10.68 -23.65 31.48
C VAL A 439 9.44 -23.06 32.16
N CYS A 440 9.60 -21.94 32.85
CA CYS A 440 8.47 -21.16 33.37
C CYS A 440 8.07 -20.09 32.36
N LEU A 441 6.84 -20.17 31.85
CA LEU A 441 6.27 -19.19 30.94
C LEU A 441 5.56 -18.09 31.72
N VAL A 442 5.95 -16.84 31.49
CA VAL A 442 5.32 -15.68 32.14
C VAL A 442 4.53 -14.92 31.09
N VAL A 443 3.21 -14.84 31.28
CA VAL A 443 2.27 -14.19 30.35
C VAL A 443 1.76 -12.90 31.00
N PRO A 444 2.22 -11.71 30.58
CA PRO A 444 2.03 -10.47 31.32
C PRO A 444 0.74 -9.71 30.99
N SER A 445 -0.03 -10.15 30.00
CA SER A 445 -1.23 -9.48 29.50
C SER A 445 -2.29 -10.49 29.07
N ARG A 446 -3.55 -10.07 29.05
CA ARG A 446 -4.67 -10.92 28.62
C ARG A 446 -4.57 -11.27 27.14
N GLU A 447 -4.06 -10.35 26.36
CA GLU A 447 -3.86 -10.44 24.91
C GLU A 447 -2.80 -11.49 24.58
N ALA A 448 -1.74 -11.58 25.39
CA ALA A 448 -0.69 -12.59 25.26
C ALA A 448 -1.17 -14.03 25.51
N VAL A 449 -2.28 -14.24 26.21
CA VAL A 449 -2.82 -15.59 26.51
C VAL A 449 -3.19 -16.35 25.25
N LEU A 450 -3.83 -15.67 24.29
CA LEU A 450 -4.25 -16.27 23.02
C LEU A 450 -3.05 -16.70 22.16
N PHE A 451 -2.04 -15.83 22.10
CA PHE A 451 -0.76 -16.15 21.43
C PHE A 451 -0.06 -17.33 22.11
N SER A 452 0.02 -17.30 23.45
CA SER A 452 0.64 -18.36 24.25
C SER A 452 -0.05 -19.70 24.02
N ALA A 453 -1.38 -19.73 23.94
CA ALA A 453 -2.13 -20.96 23.69
C ALA A 453 -1.76 -21.61 22.35
N LYS A 454 -1.68 -20.82 21.26
CA LYS A 454 -1.32 -21.33 19.93
C LYS A 454 0.12 -21.84 19.85
N LEU A 455 1.06 -21.15 20.51
CA LEU A 455 2.47 -21.56 20.51
C LEU A 455 2.70 -22.79 21.41
N LEU A 456 1.99 -22.87 22.54
CA LEU A 456 2.06 -23.99 23.49
C LEU A 456 1.65 -25.33 22.86
N GLU A 457 0.73 -25.33 21.89
CA GLU A 457 0.40 -26.54 21.11
C GLU A 457 1.61 -27.15 20.38
N LYS A 458 2.63 -26.34 20.11
CA LYS A 458 3.84 -26.72 19.36
C LYS A 458 5.08 -26.87 20.27
N PHE A 459 4.93 -26.65 21.57
CA PHE A 459 6.03 -26.67 22.53
C PHE A 459 6.20 -28.07 23.14
N LYS A 460 7.40 -28.64 23.05
CA LYS A 460 7.66 -30.05 23.42
C LYS A 460 8.02 -30.23 24.90
N CYS A 461 8.35 -29.14 25.60
CA CYS A 461 8.80 -29.19 26.99
C CYS A 461 7.66 -28.94 27.99
N SER A 462 7.66 -29.69 29.10
CA SER A 462 6.75 -29.47 30.23
C SER A 462 6.97 -28.08 30.82
N SER A 463 5.94 -27.23 30.80
CA SER A 463 6.08 -25.81 31.13
C SER A 463 5.09 -25.38 32.20
N TRP A 464 5.54 -24.56 33.16
CA TRP A 464 4.65 -23.90 34.13
C TRP A 464 4.20 -22.55 33.56
N VAL A 465 2.90 -22.29 33.50
CA VAL A 465 2.38 -21.00 33.04
C VAL A 465 2.03 -20.12 34.24
N LEU A 466 2.70 -18.98 34.36
CA LEU A 466 2.40 -17.92 35.31
C LEU A 466 1.77 -16.75 34.57
N TYR A 467 0.46 -16.56 34.77
CA TYR A 467 -0.26 -15.41 34.25
C TYR A 467 -0.14 -14.22 35.20
N LEU A 468 0.23 -13.05 34.68
CA LEU A 468 0.20 -11.78 35.40
C LEU A 468 -0.94 -10.91 34.82
N HIS A 469 -1.57 -10.09 35.65
CA HIS A 469 -2.63 -9.18 35.19
C HIS A 469 -2.08 -7.97 34.41
N SER A 470 -0.83 -7.60 34.68
CA SER A 470 -0.09 -6.56 33.97
C SER A 470 1.41 -6.76 34.17
N TYR A 471 2.24 -6.06 33.38
CA TYR A 471 3.68 -6.03 33.56
C TYR A 471 4.09 -5.61 34.98
N GLU A 472 3.35 -4.73 35.65
CA GLU A 472 3.60 -4.22 37.01
C GLU A 472 3.17 -5.18 38.13
N SER A 473 2.54 -6.32 37.80
CA SER A 473 2.04 -7.25 38.81
C SER A 473 3.14 -7.73 39.76
N SER A 474 2.84 -7.81 41.05
CA SER A 474 3.80 -8.26 42.06
C SER A 474 4.12 -9.75 41.90
N ILE A 475 5.41 -10.09 41.86
CA ILE A 475 5.90 -11.47 41.83
C ILE A 475 6.42 -11.81 43.23
N PRO A 476 5.89 -12.86 43.89
CA PRO A 476 6.39 -13.29 45.19
C PRO A 476 7.89 -13.63 45.15
N LYS A 477 8.62 -13.27 46.21
CA LYS A 477 10.01 -13.73 46.36
C LYS A 477 10.00 -15.25 46.60
N ASP A 478 10.94 -15.94 45.97
CA ASP A 478 11.11 -17.40 46.07
C ASP A 478 9.88 -18.20 45.58
N ASP A 479 9.15 -17.71 44.57
CA ASP A 479 8.07 -18.50 43.95
C ASP A 479 8.65 -19.82 43.41
N PRO A 480 8.16 -20.99 43.88
CA PRO A 480 8.72 -22.29 43.52
C PRO A 480 8.59 -22.62 42.03
N ARG A 481 7.77 -21.87 41.28
CA ARG A 481 7.64 -22.00 39.82
C ARG A 481 8.74 -21.25 39.06
N ILE A 482 9.37 -20.26 39.70
CA ILE A 482 10.35 -19.34 39.09
C ILE A 482 11.77 -19.63 39.60
N LYS A 483 11.89 -19.96 40.88
CA LYS A 483 13.18 -20.16 41.54
C LYS A 483 13.98 -21.29 40.87
N ASP A 484 15.22 -20.98 40.50
CA ASP A 484 16.18 -21.85 39.81
C ASP A 484 15.73 -22.34 38.41
N MET A 485 14.64 -21.80 37.88
CA MET A 485 14.09 -22.14 36.57
C MET A 485 14.48 -21.10 35.50
N SER A 486 14.64 -21.56 34.26
CA SER A 486 14.66 -20.66 33.11
C SER A 486 13.26 -20.09 32.91
N VAL A 487 13.18 -18.77 32.69
CA VAL A 487 11.92 -18.04 32.52
C VAL A 487 11.84 -17.47 31.11
N LEU A 488 10.68 -17.65 30.48
CA LEU A 488 10.40 -17.12 29.16
C LEU A 488 9.16 -16.23 29.23
N ILE A 489 9.36 -14.93 28.98
CA ILE A 489 8.28 -13.95 28.94
C ILE A 489 7.60 -14.05 27.57
N PHE A 490 6.29 -14.25 27.55
CA PHE A 490 5.49 -14.37 26.34
C PHE A 490 4.55 -13.18 26.18
N ASP A 491 4.74 -12.41 25.11
CA ASP A 491 3.79 -11.37 24.71
C ASP A 491 3.62 -11.34 23.20
N TYR A 492 2.47 -10.92 22.69
CA TYR A 492 2.27 -10.83 21.24
C TYR A 492 3.05 -9.64 20.63
N LEU A 493 3.26 -8.57 21.41
CA LEU A 493 3.96 -7.37 21.01
C LEU A 493 4.84 -6.85 22.15
N VAL A 494 6.11 -6.60 21.86
CA VAL A 494 7.02 -5.90 22.77
C VAL A 494 7.43 -4.56 22.17
N ASN A 495 7.03 -3.48 22.83
CA ASN A 495 7.35 -2.09 22.46
C ASN A 495 8.00 -1.33 23.63
N HIS A 496 8.33 -0.06 23.41
CA HIS A 496 8.95 0.81 24.40
C HIS A 496 8.04 1.10 25.62
N GLN A 497 6.72 0.86 25.52
CA GLN A 497 5.76 1.02 26.62
C GLN A 497 5.57 -0.26 27.45
N SER A 498 5.90 -1.44 26.92
CA SER A 498 5.70 -2.75 27.58
C SER A 498 6.50 -2.94 28.89
N ASN A 499 7.40 -2.03 29.28
CA ASN A 499 8.18 -2.08 30.53
C ASN A 499 8.85 -3.44 30.86
N VAL A 500 9.21 -4.20 29.82
CA VAL A 500 9.74 -5.58 29.93
C VAL A 500 11.01 -5.63 30.79
N GLY A 501 11.84 -4.59 30.73
CA GLY A 501 13.09 -4.52 31.50
C GLY A 501 12.88 -4.57 33.03
N ASP A 502 11.83 -3.94 33.55
CA ASP A 502 11.52 -4.00 34.98
C ASP A 502 10.96 -5.36 35.39
N LEU A 503 10.13 -5.98 34.54
CA LEU A 503 9.64 -7.34 34.74
C LEU A 503 10.80 -8.35 34.82
N VAL A 504 11.76 -8.27 33.90
CA VAL A 504 12.98 -9.11 33.92
C VAL A 504 13.75 -8.94 35.23
N ARG A 505 13.90 -7.69 35.70
CA ARG A 505 14.58 -7.41 36.98
C ARG A 505 13.84 -8.04 38.16
N ARG A 506 12.52 -8.01 38.17
CA ARG A 506 11.70 -8.64 39.22
C ARG A 506 11.76 -10.17 39.17
N LEU A 507 11.75 -10.76 37.98
CA LEU A 507 11.90 -12.21 37.80
C LEU A 507 13.27 -12.71 38.29
N LYS A 508 14.36 -11.99 37.96
CA LYS A 508 15.69 -12.29 38.50
C LYS A 508 15.74 -12.17 40.03
N LYS A 509 15.09 -11.16 40.61
CA LYS A 509 14.95 -11.03 42.08
C LYS A 509 14.13 -12.14 42.73
N ALA A 510 13.21 -12.76 41.98
CA ALA A 510 12.42 -13.90 42.44
C ALA A 510 13.17 -15.24 42.35
N GLY A 511 14.37 -15.26 41.76
CA GLY A 511 15.26 -16.42 41.71
C GLY A 511 15.37 -17.10 40.35
N ALA A 512 14.92 -16.48 39.25
CA ALA A 512 15.08 -17.03 37.90
C ALA A 512 16.56 -17.19 37.51
N SER A 513 16.93 -18.35 36.95
CA SER A 513 18.31 -18.66 36.54
C SER A 513 18.68 -18.02 35.20
N ASP A 514 17.74 -18.03 34.25
CA ASP A 514 17.81 -17.31 32.98
C ASP A 514 16.47 -16.63 32.67
N VAL A 515 16.49 -15.50 31.96
CA VAL A 515 15.27 -14.80 31.53
C VAL A 515 15.42 -14.39 30.07
N SER A 516 14.56 -14.94 29.21
CA SER A 516 14.41 -14.56 27.81
C SER A 516 13.01 -14.01 27.54
N ALA A 517 12.83 -13.34 26.41
CA ALA A 517 11.52 -12.90 25.94
C ALA A 517 11.22 -13.48 24.55
N CYS A 518 9.99 -13.94 24.34
CA CYS A 518 9.49 -14.29 23.03
C CYS A 518 8.26 -13.45 22.71
N SER A 519 8.29 -12.83 21.54
CA SER A 519 7.17 -12.06 21.04
C SER A 519 6.94 -12.26 19.57
N LEU A 520 5.67 -12.28 19.14
CA LEU A 520 5.36 -12.35 17.71
C LEU A 520 5.98 -11.15 16.97
N PHE A 521 5.85 -9.95 17.56
CA PHE A 521 6.43 -8.72 17.03
C PHE A 521 7.27 -7.99 18.08
N LYS A 522 8.47 -7.54 17.68
CA LYS A 522 9.36 -6.70 18.49
C LYS A 522 9.67 -5.42 17.72
N LEU A 523 9.46 -4.25 18.33
CA LEU A 523 9.87 -2.98 17.75
C LEU A 523 11.37 -2.70 17.95
N ASN A 524 12.04 -2.20 16.91
CA ASN A 524 13.49 -1.95 16.89
C ASN A 524 14.01 -0.98 17.98
N THR A 525 13.13 -0.28 18.70
CA THR A 525 13.51 0.62 19.80
C THR A 525 13.70 -0.05 21.16
N VAL A 526 13.31 -1.31 21.32
CA VAL A 526 13.56 -2.07 22.56
C VAL A 526 14.96 -2.71 22.51
N LYS A 527 15.99 -1.93 22.82
CA LYS A 527 17.36 -2.45 23.04
C LYS A 527 17.57 -2.77 24.52
N ASN A 528 17.84 -4.03 24.81
CA ASN A 528 18.36 -4.47 26.09
C ASN A 528 19.46 -5.49 25.83
N ASP A 529 20.72 -5.07 25.96
CA ASP A 529 21.91 -5.87 25.62
C ASP A 529 22.09 -7.12 26.52
N GLN A 530 21.20 -7.34 27.48
CA GLN A 530 21.21 -8.46 28.43
C GLN A 530 19.95 -9.35 28.37
N LEU A 531 19.14 -9.24 27.31
CA LEU A 531 17.90 -10.00 27.14
C LEU A 531 17.83 -10.62 25.74
N ASP A 532 17.84 -11.95 25.67
CA ASP A 532 17.62 -12.69 24.42
C ASP A 532 16.16 -12.57 24.00
N TYR A 533 15.94 -12.21 22.73
CA TYR A 533 14.61 -12.08 22.13
C TYR A 533 14.39 -13.07 20.99
N PHE A 534 13.24 -13.74 21.02
CA PHE A 534 12.74 -14.61 19.95
C PHE A 534 11.51 -13.96 19.31
N GLY A 535 11.56 -13.58 18.04
CA GLY A 535 10.45 -12.86 17.41
C GLY A 535 10.80 -12.20 16.08
N MET A 536 9.79 -11.69 15.37
CA MET A 536 10.02 -10.85 14.20
C MET A 536 10.35 -9.41 14.62
N GLU A 537 11.47 -8.89 14.12
CA GLU A 537 11.78 -7.47 14.24
C GLU A 537 10.94 -6.64 13.26
N VAL A 538 10.30 -5.61 13.80
CA VAL A 538 9.50 -4.65 13.05
C VAL A 538 10.10 -3.26 13.24
N SER A 539 10.44 -2.59 12.14
CA SER A 539 10.96 -1.22 12.16
C SER A 539 9.87 -0.19 12.47
N GLU A 540 10.17 0.88 13.22
CA GLU A 540 9.25 2.00 13.53
C GLU A 540 8.67 2.70 12.30
N ASN A 541 9.25 2.52 11.11
CA ASN A 541 8.68 3.04 9.85
C ASN A 541 7.40 2.30 9.39
N ARG A 542 6.99 1.24 10.09
CA ARG A 542 5.59 0.84 10.15
C ARG A 542 5.03 1.55 11.37
N SER A 543 4.16 2.55 11.16
CA SER A 543 3.49 3.26 12.24
C SER A 543 2.80 2.27 13.19
N ILE A 544 3.42 2.03 14.33
CA ILE A 544 2.80 1.36 15.48
C ILE A 544 2.75 2.42 16.60
N GLU A 545 2.05 3.52 16.32
CA GLU A 545 1.32 4.26 17.36
C GLU A 545 -0.18 3.93 17.35
N ASP A 546 -0.57 2.89 16.59
CA ASP A 546 -1.89 2.26 16.67
C ASP A 546 -1.75 0.79 17.12
#